data_AF-A0A8H7U0P8-F1
#
_entry.id   AF-A0A8H7U0P8-F1
#
_cell.length_a   1.000
_cell.length_b   1.000
_cell.length_c   1.000
_cell.angle_alpha   90.00
_cell.angle_beta   90.00
_cell.angle_gamma   90.00
#
_symmetry.space_group_name_H-M   'P 1'
#
loop_
_entity.id
_entity.type
_entity.pdbx_description
1 polymer ?
#
loop_
_entity_poly.entity_id
_entity_poly.type
_entity_poly.pdbx_seq_one_letter_code
_entity_poly.pdbx_strand_id
1 'polypeptide(L)'
;MQPQPAAQPQPATKPQPLPSTCFSKLQSLTVTGRDLEVVKLIGGLSRTTLPYLHITVDFQLPPDGNAFSAALAAKCATMTALRAISIYYRSPQDHPLSGSLFSNVVPLLSLHNLEDVTISFISAALDVTDDDMQMLATAWSKLRALTLSWDVFDREVQLTPTSTSLLGFARGCPQLRKLGLSYVDLTDVGEPASWPSASHSLQQLDVEFGYDDDYAGLIQQELDPETTAKFLNCVFPTVMLSHSIYDRLKNYADVLGAVWEALQQERKTVVQEVIG
;
A
#
# COMPACT_ATOMS: atom_id res chain seq x y z
N MET A 1 68.16 1.62 -32.20
CA MET A 1 66.71 1.30 -32.32
C MET A 1 66.15 1.24 -30.91
N GLN A 2 65.40 2.26 -30.48
CA GLN A 2 64.71 2.26 -29.19
C GLN A 2 63.30 1.65 -29.38
N PRO A 3 62.83 0.78 -28.46
CA PRO A 3 61.46 0.28 -28.52
C PRO A 3 60.45 1.35 -28.08
N GLN A 4 59.30 1.39 -28.77
CA GLN A 4 58.18 2.30 -28.56
C GLN A 4 57.60 2.26 -27.14
N PRO A 5 57.10 3.40 -26.61
CA PRO A 5 56.34 3.42 -25.37
C PRO A 5 54.95 2.79 -25.57
N ALA A 6 54.55 1.96 -24.61
CA ALA A 6 53.25 1.30 -24.55
C ALA A 6 52.10 2.33 -24.53
N ALA A 7 51.09 2.09 -25.36
CA ALA A 7 49.89 2.90 -25.41
C ALA A 7 49.14 2.87 -24.06
N GLN A 8 48.87 4.05 -23.51
CA GLN A 8 48.03 4.19 -22.33
C GLN A 8 46.58 3.79 -22.66
N PRO A 9 45.87 3.08 -21.75
CA PRO A 9 44.47 2.74 -21.96
C PRO A 9 43.62 4.02 -22.03
N GLN A 10 42.82 4.14 -23.10
CA GLN A 10 41.89 5.26 -23.26
C GLN A 10 40.91 5.31 -22.09
N PRO A 11 40.60 6.51 -21.53
CA PRO A 11 39.62 6.64 -20.47
C PRO A 11 38.26 6.17 -20.99
N ALA A 12 37.62 5.27 -20.24
CA ALA A 12 36.28 4.79 -20.51
C ALA A 12 35.35 5.99 -20.79
N THR A 13 34.75 5.99 -21.97
CA THR A 13 33.78 7.00 -22.39
C THR A 13 32.66 7.07 -21.36
N LYS A 14 32.47 8.26 -20.76
CA LYS A 14 31.34 8.52 -19.85
C LYS A 14 30.05 8.13 -20.58
N PRO A 15 29.14 7.36 -19.95
CA PRO A 15 27.88 6.98 -20.58
C PRO A 15 27.14 8.24 -21.02
N GLN A 16 26.83 8.32 -22.32
CA GLN A 16 26.06 9.44 -22.86
C GLN A 16 24.66 9.43 -22.24
N PRO A 17 24.11 10.59 -21.83
CA PRO A 17 22.74 10.69 -21.37
C PRO A 17 21.79 10.26 -22.48
N LEU A 18 20.80 9.42 -22.14
CA LEU A 18 19.81 8.93 -23.09
C LEU A 18 19.11 10.10 -23.81
N PRO A 19 18.91 10.01 -25.14
CA PRO A 19 18.20 11.05 -25.89
C PRO A 19 16.80 11.27 -25.32
N SER A 20 16.41 12.54 -25.18
CA SER A 20 15.19 12.99 -24.49
C SER A 20 13.87 12.55 -25.14
N THR A 21 13.92 11.79 -26.24
CA THR A 21 12.76 11.32 -27.01
C THR A 21 12.66 9.79 -27.10
N CYS A 22 13.59 9.03 -26.52
CA CYS A 22 13.67 7.59 -26.71
C CYS A 22 12.46 6.79 -26.18
N PHE A 23 11.65 7.38 -25.28
CA PHE A 23 10.59 6.67 -24.56
C PHE A 23 9.25 7.41 -24.58
N SER A 24 8.90 8.08 -25.68
CA SER A 24 7.65 8.84 -25.82
C SER A 24 6.37 7.99 -25.76
N LYS A 25 6.49 6.68 -25.99
CA LYS A 25 5.37 5.71 -25.88
C LYS A 25 5.43 4.86 -24.61
N LEU A 26 6.43 5.07 -23.74
CA LEU A 26 6.57 4.28 -22.53
C LEU A 26 5.39 4.60 -21.61
N GLN A 27 4.61 3.58 -21.26
CA GLN A 27 3.42 3.70 -20.42
C GLN A 27 3.61 3.07 -19.05
N SER A 28 4.60 2.20 -18.90
CA SER A 28 4.93 1.56 -17.64
C SER A 28 6.42 1.27 -17.63
N LEU A 29 7.03 1.36 -16.47
CA LEU A 29 8.43 1.05 -16.25
C LEU A 29 8.56 0.37 -14.90
N THR A 30 9.14 -0.82 -14.90
CA THR A 30 9.54 -1.55 -13.71
C THR A 30 11.05 -1.45 -13.52
N VAL A 31 11.48 -0.97 -12.36
CA VAL A 31 12.90 -0.77 -12.05
C VAL A 31 13.26 -1.45 -10.75
N THR A 32 13.98 -2.57 -10.83
CA THR A 32 14.59 -3.23 -9.68
C THR A 32 16.06 -2.84 -9.60
N GLY A 33 16.51 -2.40 -8.44
CA GLY A 33 17.88 -1.94 -8.26
C GLY A 33 18.14 -1.42 -6.85
N ARG A 34 19.37 -0.94 -6.60
CA ARG A 34 19.80 -0.43 -5.29
C ARG A 34 19.61 1.08 -5.18
N ASP A 35 19.12 1.52 -4.04
CA ASP A 35 19.05 2.89 -3.51
C ASP A 35 18.89 4.00 -4.57
N LEU A 36 19.88 4.89 -4.64
CA LEU A 36 19.89 6.11 -5.43
C LEU A 36 20.09 5.87 -6.92
N GLU A 37 20.50 4.68 -7.36
CA GLU A 37 20.63 4.38 -8.80
C GLU A 37 19.26 4.36 -9.48
N VAL A 38 18.24 3.86 -8.78
CA VAL A 38 16.85 3.92 -9.24
C VAL A 38 16.37 5.38 -9.32
N VAL A 39 16.71 6.20 -8.32
CA VAL A 39 16.37 7.63 -8.34
C VAL A 39 17.06 8.36 -9.51
N LYS A 40 18.33 8.03 -9.80
CA LYS A 40 19.06 8.60 -10.94
C LYS A 40 18.39 8.23 -12.26
N LEU A 41 18.02 6.95 -12.43
CA LEU A 41 17.31 6.49 -13.61
C LEU A 41 15.99 7.23 -13.77
N ILE A 42 15.18 7.33 -12.72
CA ILE A 42 13.90 8.03 -12.71
C ILE A 42 14.08 9.53 -13.00
N GLY A 43 15.13 10.14 -12.48
CA GLY A 43 15.49 11.52 -12.81
C GLY A 43 15.86 11.71 -14.29
N GLY A 44 16.40 10.69 -14.94
CA GLY A 44 16.60 10.69 -16.40
C GLY A 44 15.28 10.65 -17.19
N LEU A 45 14.19 10.21 -16.56
CA LEU A 45 12.87 10.07 -17.16
C LEU A 45 11.96 11.29 -16.91
N SER A 46 12.40 12.32 -16.19
CA SER A 46 11.59 13.52 -15.92
C SER A 46 11.09 14.27 -17.16
N ARG A 47 11.54 13.88 -18.37
CA ARG A 47 11.09 14.44 -19.66
C ARG A 47 10.08 13.55 -20.40
N THR A 48 9.73 12.39 -19.87
CA THR A 48 8.73 11.48 -20.46
C THR A 48 7.36 11.73 -19.82
N THR A 49 6.31 11.69 -20.64
CA THR A 49 4.92 11.77 -20.18
C THR A 49 4.41 10.38 -19.84
N LEU A 50 4.92 9.78 -18.76
CA LEU A 50 4.49 8.45 -18.32
C LEU A 50 3.13 8.57 -17.62
N PRO A 51 2.02 8.07 -18.20
CA PRO A 51 0.72 8.04 -17.52
C PRO A 51 0.72 7.07 -16.33
N TYR A 52 1.60 6.07 -16.37
CA TYR A 52 1.69 5.02 -15.38
C TYR A 52 3.18 4.66 -15.20
N LEU A 53 3.61 4.47 -13.96
CA LEU A 53 5.02 4.23 -13.63
C LEU A 53 5.05 3.28 -12.45
N HIS A 54 5.56 2.07 -12.67
CA HIS A 54 5.47 0.99 -11.71
C HIS A 54 6.84 0.68 -11.09
N ILE A 55 7.26 1.45 -10.09
CA ILE A 55 8.64 1.43 -9.60
C ILE A 55 8.91 0.29 -8.61
N THR A 56 8.99 -0.97 -9.06
CA THR A 56 9.34 -2.08 -8.15
C THR A 56 10.79 -2.03 -7.71
N VAL A 57 11.08 -1.24 -6.67
CA VAL A 57 12.38 -1.30 -6.03
C VAL A 57 12.36 -2.34 -4.94
N ASP A 58 13.44 -3.12 -4.87
CA ASP A 58 13.70 -4.07 -3.80
C ASP A 58 14.87 -3.47 -2.99
N PHE A 59 14.53 -2.81 -1.88
CA PHE A 59 15.53 -2.21 -0.99
C PHE A 59 15.85 -3.13 0.16
N GLN A 60 17.11 -3.15 0.57
CA GLN A 60 17.42 -3.38 1.98
C GLN A 60 17.07 -2.08 2.72
N LEU A 61 16.11 -2.13 3.65
CA LEU A 61 15.74 -0.98 4.48
C LEU A 61 17.01 -0.31 5.04
N PRO A 62 17.30 0.96 4.67
CA PRO A 62 18.44 1.65 5.25
C PRO A 62 18.16 1.81 6.76
N PRO A 63 19.19 1.61 7.62
CA PRO A 63 19.01 1.65 9.08
C PRO A 63 18.47 3.00 9.57
N ASP A 64 18.64 4.08 8.80
CA ASP A 64 18.19 5.41 9.16
C ASP A 64 17.51 6.15 7.99
N GLY A 65 16.17 6.11 7.96
CA GLY A 65 15.37 7.20 7.42
C GLY A 65 14.81 7.08 5.99
N ASN A 66 14.13 8.15 5.58
CA ASN A 66 13.26 8.22 4.40
C ASN A 66 13.93 8.81 3.15
N ALA A 67 15.26 8.82 3.11
CA ALA A 67 16.04 9.51 2.09
C ALA A 67 15.73 9.02 0.66
N PHE A 68 15.54 7.71 0.49
CA PHE A 68 15.12 7.15 -0.79
C PHE A 68 13.76 7.70 -1.22
N SER A 69 12.75 7.58 -0.36
CA SER A 69 11.39 8.03 -0.65
C SER A 69 11.32 9.54 -0.89
N ALA A 70 12.10 10.33 -0.16
CA ALA A 70 12.20 11.77 -0.37
C ALA A 70 12.82 12.11 -1.72
N ALA A 71 13.91 11.44 -2.09
CA ALA A 71 14.54 11.64 -3.38
C ALA A 71 13.64 11.19 -4.54
N LEU A 72 12.92 10.07 -4.35
CA LEU A 72 11.94 9.57 -5.31
C LEU A 72 10.79 10.56 -5.49
N ALA A 73 10.16 10.98 -4.39
CA ALA A 73 9.07 11.96 -4.39
C ALA A 73 9.49 13.25 -5.12
N ALA A 74 10.69 13.77 -4.85
CA ALA A 74 11.20 14.97 -5.50
C ALA A 74 11.33 14.82 -7.03
N LYS A 75 11.69 13.62 -7.53
CA LYS A 75 11.72 13.36 -8.98
C LYS A 75 10.32 13.19 -9.55
N CYS A 76 9.49 12.38 -8.89
CA CYS A 76 8.14 12.06 -9.31
C CYS A 76 7.20 13.28 -9.26
N ALA A 77 7.43 14.25 -8.39
CA ALA A 77 6.64 15.48 -8.30
C ALA A 77 6.66 16.30 -9.60
N THR A 78 7.69 16.14 -10.44
CA THR A 78 7.78 16.78 -11.76
C THR A 78 6.96 16.04 -12.84
N MET A 79 6.53 14.81 -12.57
CA MET A 79 5.82 13.94 -13.50
C MET A 79 4.31 14.13 -13.34
N THR A 80 3.75 15.13 -14.03
CA THR A 80 2.30 15.46 -13.95
C THR A 80 1.39 14.34 -14.44
N ALA A 81 1.91 13.41 -15.23
CA ALA A 81 1.20 12.25 -15.74
C ALA A 81 1.26 11.04 -14.79
N LEU A 82 2.05 11.07 -13.71
CA LEU A 82 2.18 9.98 -12.77
C LEU A 82 0.83 9.68 -12.09
N ARG A 83 0.32 8.46 -12.26
CA ARG A 83 -0.91 7.97 -11.61
C ARG A 83 -0.71 6.74 -10.74
N ALA A 84 0.40 6.02 -10.88
CA ALA A 84 0.62 4.81 -10.12
C ALA A 84 2.01 4.76 -9.54
N ILE A 85 2.18 4.04 -8.44
CA ILE A 85 3.47 3.70 -7.87
C ILE A 85 3.35 2.40 -7.08
N SER A 86 4.36 1.54 -7.18
CA SER A 86 4.50 0.36 -6.32
C SER A 86 5.88 0.38 -5.71
N ILE A 87 6.08 0.11 -4.42
CA ILE A 87 7.38 0.11 -3.74
C ILE A 87 7.45 -1.08 -2.79
N TYR A 88 8.58 -1.79 -2.76
CA TYR A 88 8.79 -2.95 -1.90
C TYR A 88 10.04 -2.75 -1.04
N TYR A 89 9.85 -2.55 0.25
CA TYR A 89 10.90 -2.49 1.25
C TYR A 89 11.14 -3.91 1.79
N ARG A 90 12.38 -4.39 1.76
CA ARG A 90 12.76 -5.69 2.32
C ARG A 90 13.71 -5.49 3.50
N SER A 91 13.40 -6.08 4.64
CA SER A 91 14.37 -6.16 5.73
C SER A 91 15.39 -7.27 5.45
N PRO A 92 16.70 -7.01 5.59
CA PRO A 92 17.71 -8.06 5.53
C PRO A 92 17.84 -8.86 6.83
N GLN A 93 17.18 -8.44 7.91
CA GLN A 93 17.26 -9.08 9.23
C GLN A 93 16.03 -9.96 9.47
N ASP A 94 16.24 -11.11 10.08
CA ASP A 94 15.18 -12.01 10.60
C ASP A 94 14.44 -11.41 11.82
N HIS A 95 14.67 -10.13 12.12
CA HIS A 95 14.13 -9.44 13.28
C HIS A 95 13.43 -8.15 12.86
N PRO A 96 12.28 -7.84 13.48
CA PRO A 96 11.53 -6.63 13.20
C PRO A 96 12.42 -5.40 13.44
N LEU A 97 12.51 -4.53 12.43
CA LEU A 97 13.07 -3.20 12.62
C LEU A 97 12.16 -2.44 13.59
N SER A 98 12.74 -1.93 14.67
CA SER A 98 12.01 -1.13 15.66
C SER A 98 11.97 0.34 15.21
N GLY A 99 10.75 0.89 15.08
CA GLY A 99 10.52 2.29 14.72
C GLY A 99 9.43 2.45 13.65
N SER A 100 8.88 3.67 13.54
CA SER A 100 7.86 3.98 12.53
C SER A 100 8.48 4.01 11.13
N LEU A 101 8.47 2.86 10.45
CA LEU A 101 8.82 2.76 9.03
C LEU A 101 7.86 3.57 8.15
N PHE A 102 6.75 4.06 8.70
CA PHE A 102 5.80 4.95 8.04
C PHE A 102 6.46 6.26 7.62
N SER A 103 7.52 6.67 8.32
CA SER A 103 8.38 7.80 7.91
C SER A 103 8.90 7.66 6.47
N ASN A 104 9.03 6.44 5.93
CA ASN A 104 9.37 6.18 4.53
C ASN A 104 8.22 6.48 3.56
N VAL A 105 6.97 6.46 4.02
CA VAL A 105 5.80 6.79 3.20
C VAL A 105 5.58 8.29 3.15
N VAL A 106 5.86 9.01 4.24
CA VAL A 106 5.59 10.44 4.38
C VAL A 106 6.04 11.31 3.18
N PRO A 107 7.26 11.15 2.61
CA PRO A 107 7.65 12.00 1.48
C PRO A 107 6.80 11.78 0.21
N LEU A 108 6.24 10.58 0.04
CA LEU A 108 5.41 10.20 -1.11
C LEU A 108 4.02 10.85 -1.06
N LEU A 109 3.61 11.39 0.10
CA LEU A 109 2.34 12.11 0.26
C LEU A 109 2.28 13.39 -0.59
N SER A 110 3.42 13.90 -1.05
CA SER A 110 3.49 15.01 -2.00
C SER A 110 2.98 14.66 -3.42
N LEU A 111 2.79 13.37 -3.73
CA LEU A 111 2.35 12.88 -5.03
C LEU A 111 0.81 12.82 -5.11
N HIS A 112 0.15 13.99 -5.15
CA HIS A 112 -1.31 14.11 -5.03
C HIS A 112 -2.16 13.56 -6.19
N ASN A 113 -1.55 13.17 -7.31
CA ASN A 113 -2.26 12.66 -8.48
C ASN A 113 -2.29 11.12 -8.57
N LEU A 114 -1.85 10.42 -7.52
CA LEU A 114 -1.86 8.97 -7.51
C LEU A 114 -3.29 8.41 -7.46
N GLU A 115 -3.52 7.43 -8.33
CA GLU A 115 -4.72 6.61 -8.47
C GLU A 115 -4.45 5.18 -7.98
N ASP A 116 -3.25 4.63 -8.18
CA ASP A 116 -2.89 3.27 -7.78
C ASP A 116 -1.60 3.26 -6.95
N VAL A 117 -1.66 2.81 -5.70
CA VAL A 117 -0.51 2.78 -4.79
C VAL A 117 -0.33 1.40 -4.18
N THR A 118 0.85 0.82 -4.33
CA THR A 118 1.27 -0.38 -3.58
C THR A 118 2.53 -0.07 -2.79
N ILE A 119 2.51 -0.28 -1.48
CA ILE A 119 3.69 -0.17 -0.63
C ILE A 119 3.74 -1.42 0.25
N SER A 120 4.84 -2.16 0.18
CA SER A 120 5.01 -3.41 0.93
C SER A 120 6.28 -3.37 1.77
N PHE A 121 6.17 -3.72 3.04
CA PHE A 121 7.25 -3.86 4.00
C PHE A 121 7.44 -5.34 4.32
N ILE A 122 8.27 -6.00 3.52
CA ILE A 122 8.56 -7.45 3.61
C ILE A 122 9.56 -7.69 4.75
N SER A 123 9.23 -8.61 5.66
CA SER A 123 10.07 -8.95 6.83
C SER A 123 10.23 -7.77 7.78
N ALA A 124 9.24 -6.88 7.86
CA ALA A 124 9.34 -5.63 8.61
C ALA A 124 8.02 -5.24 9.29
N ALA A 125 8.12 -4.90 10.58
CA ALA A 125 7.02 -4.42 11.38
C ALA A 125 6.73 -2.96 11.06
N LEU A 126 5.47 -2.56 11.15
CA LEU A 126 5.08 -1.18 10.98
C LEU A 126 4.00 -0.79 11.98
N ASP A 127 4.31 0.18 12.84
CA ASP A 127 3.29 0.89 13.61
C ASP A 127 2.52 1.80 12.64
N VAL A 128 1.23 1.51 12.46
CA VAL A 128 0.32 2.33 11.65
C VAL A 128 -0.88 2.73 12.47
N THR A 129 -1.09 4.04 12.59
CA THR A 129 -2.23 4.61 13.31
C THR A 129 -3.36 5.02 12.37
N ASP A 130 -4.54 5.32 12.92
CA ASP A 130 -5.63 5.94 12.17
C ASP A 130 -5.24 7.31 11.59
N ASP A 131 -4.38 8.07 12.30
CA ASP A 131 -3.86 9.35 11.82
C ASP A 131 -2.97 9.17 10.57
N ASP A 132 -2.15 8.11 10.57
CA ASP A 132 -1.33 7.75 9.40
C ASP A 132 -2.20 7.43 8.19
N MET A 133 -3.26 6.62 8.38
CA MET A 133 -4.21 6.30 7.32
C MET A 133 -4.99 7.52 6.84
N GLN A 134 -5.39 8.41 7.75
CA GLN A 134 -6.04 9.67 7.40
C GLN A 134 -5.10 10.57 6.58
N MET A 135 -3.80 10.60 6.89
CA MET A 135 -2.81 11.29 6.07
C MET A 135 -2.74 10.71 4.65
N LEU A 136 -2.75 9.38 4.50
CA LEU A 136 -2.79 8.73 3.17
C LEU A 136 -4.06 9.13 2.40
N ALA A 137 -5.23 8.97 3.02
CA ALA A 137 -6.52 9.25 2.41
C ALA A 137 -6.65 10.72 1.97
N THR A 138 -6.11 11.64 2.77
CA THR A 138 -6.15 13.08 2.46
C THR A 138 -5.14 13.44 1.36
N ALA A 139 -3.94 12.89 1.42
CA ALA A 139 -2.87 13.18 0.45
C ALA A 139 -3.20 12.64 -0.95
N TRP A 140 -3.85 11.48 -1.03
CA TRP A 140 -4.17 10.76 -2.26
C TRP A 140 -5.68 10.69 -2.51
N SER A 141 -6.36 11.84 -2.54
CA SER A 141 -7.82 11.89 -2.75
C SER A 141 -8.33 11.30 -4.08
N LYS A 142 -7.45 11.06 -5.06
CA LYS A 142 -7.78 10.45 -6.37
C LYS A 142 -7.60 8.93 -6.41
N LEU A 143 -7.29 8.31 -5.26
CA LEU A 143 -6.99 6.89 -5.16
C LEU A 143 -8.16 6.02 -5.63
N ARG A 144 -7.81 5.01 -6.40
CA ARG A 144 -8.67 3.93 -6.92
C ARG A 144 -8.24 2.58 -6.38
N ALA A 145 -6.94 2.38 -6.18
CA ALA A 145 -6.41 1.20 -5.53
C ALA A 145 -5.30 1.56 -4.55
N LEU A 146 -5.39 1.02 -3.33
CA LEU A 146 -4.33 1.06 -2.33
C LEU A 146 -4.02 -0.36 -1.88
N THR A 147 -2.74 -0.68 -1.77
CA THR A 147 -2.24 -1.83 -1.01
C THR A 147 -1.11 -1.35 -0.13
N LEU A 148 -1.28 -1.44 1.18
CA LEU A 148 -0.23 -1.21 2.17
C LEU A 148 -0.04 -2.52 2.94
N SER A 149 1.10 -3.18 2.78
CA SER A 149 1.39 -4.43 3.48
C SER A 149 2.64 -4.35 4.36
N TRP A 150 2.59 -5.03 5.50
CA TRP A 150 3.66 -5.10 6.50
C TRP A 150 3.47 -6.34 7.38
N ASP A 151 4.54 -6.78 8.03
CA ASP A 151 4.46 -7.91 8.95
C ASP A 151 4.00 -7.46 10.34
N VAL A 152 3.26 -8.33 11.02
CA VAL A 152 2.77 -8.10 12.38
C VAL A 152 3.45 -9.13 13.29
N PHE A 153 4.32 -8.66 14.18
CA PHE A 153 5.12 -9.53 15.04
C PHE A 153 4.62 -9.57 16.48
N ASP A 154 4.08 -8.46 17.01
CA ASP A 154 3.54 -8.40 18.38
C ASP A 154 2.37 -7.41 18.44
N ARG A 155 1.15 -7.94 18.56
CA ARG A 155 -0.10 -7.13 18.53
C ARG A 155 -0.38 -6.38 19.83
N GLU A 156 0.20 -6.79 20.96
CA GLU A 156 -0.03 -6.07 22.22
C GLU A 156 0.72 -4.73 22.26
N VAL A 157 1.76 -4.60 21.42
CA VAL A 157 2.64 -3.44 21.37
C VAL A 157 2.48 -2.63 20.08
N GLN A 158 2.13 -3.29 18.96
CA GLN A 158 2.06 -2.64 17.65
C GLN A 158 0.78 -1.82 17.47
N LEU A 159 0.94 -0.56 17.07
CA LEU A 159 -0.19 0.30 16.74
C LEU A 159 -0.81 -0.16 15.42
N THR A 160 -2.13 -0.31 15.42
CA THR A 160 -2.88 -0.80 14.28
C THR A 160 -4.03 0.14 13.90
N PRO A 161 -4.36 0.24 12.60
CA PRO A 161 -5.49 1.02 12.15
C PRO A 161 -6.80 0.35 12.56
N THR A 162 -7.83 1.14 12.82
CA THR A 162 -9.15 0.66 13.24
C THR A 162 -10.19 0.83 12.12
N SER A 163 -11.45 0.52 12.43
CA SER A 163 -12.61 0.90 11.61
C SER A 163 -12.62 2.39 11.22
N THR A 164 -12.05 3.27 12.03
CA THR A 164 -11.90 4.71 11.75
C THR A 164 -11.07 4.96 10.49
N SER A 165 -10.00 4.20 10.26
CA SER A 165 -9.20 4.28 9.04
C SER A 165 -10.03 4.01 7.78
N LEU A 166 -10.91 3.01 7.82
CA LEU A 166 -11.81 2.69 6.71
C LEU A 166 -12.76 3.84 6.42
N LEU A 167 -13.31 4.48 7.46
CA LEU A 167 -14.13 5.70 7.33
C LEU A 167 -13.33 6.87 6.74
N GLY A 168 -12.07 7.01 7.14
CA GLY A 168 -11.15 8.01 6.58
C GLY A 168 -10.99 7.86 5.07
N PHE A 169 -10.76 6.64 4.59
CA PHE A 169 -10.71 6.35 3.14
C PHE A 169 -12.05 6.54 2.44
N ALA A 170 -13.16 6.12 3.04
CA ALA A 170 -14.50 6.33 2.48
C ALA A 170 -14.82 7.82 2.25
N ARG A 171 -14.33 8.69 3.13
CA ARG A 171 -14.52 10.15 3.04
C ARG A 171 -13.49 10.82 2.12
N GLY A 172 -12.22 10.44 2.24
CA GLY A 172 -11.10 11.07 1.53
C GLY A 172 -10.91 10.62 0.09
N CYS A 173 -11.28 9.38 -0.23
CA CYS A 173 -11.02 8.74 -1.52
C CYS A 173 -12.30 8.20 -2.17
N PRO A 174 -13.23 9.07 -2.63
CA PRO A 174 -14.55 8.65 -3.12
C PRO A 174 -14.52 7.72 -4.36
N GLN A 175 -13.39 7.68 -5.07
CA GLN A 175 -13.18 6.82 -6.24
C GLN A 175 -12.52 5.47 -5.91
N LEU A 176 -12.22 5.21 -4.62
CA LEU A 176 -11.50 4.02 -4.19
C LEU A 176 -12.33 2.76 -4.48
N ARG A 177 -11.72 1.84 -5.23
CA ARG A 177 -12.30 0.56 -5.65
C ARG A 177 -11.65 -0.62 -4.94
N LYS A 178 -10.37 -0.51 -4.60
CA LYS A 178 -9.60 -1.58 -3.95
C LYS A 178 -8.82 -1.01 -2.77
N LEU A 179 -8.95 -1.65 -1.62
CA LEU A 179 -8.18 -1.32 -0.42
C LEU A 179 -7.59 -2.62 0.14
N GLY A 180 -6.28 -2.70 0.22
CA GLY A 180 -5.52 -3.79 0.80
C GLY A 180 -4.70 -3.28 1.98
N LEU A 181 -4.90 -3.82 3.17
CA LEU A 181 -4.15 -3.48 4.38
C LEU A 181 -3.69 -4.76 5.08
N SER A 182 -2.46 -4.84 5.58
CA SER A 182 -2.00 -6.07 6.25
C SER A 182 -2.67 -6.36 7.59
N TYR A 183 -3.33 -5.36 8.19
CA TYR A 183 -4.19 -5.56 9.35
C TYR A 183 -5.10 -4.35 9.56
N VAL A 184 -6.33 -4.57 10.03
CA VAL A 184 -7.25 -3.56 10.54
C VAL A 184 -8.00 -4.16 11.73
N ASP A 185 -8.00 -3.45 12.85
CA ASP A 185 -8.82 -3.81 14.00
C ASP A 185 -10.28 -3.40 13.75
N LEU A 186 -11.14 -4.41 13.64
CA LEU A 186 -12.58 -4.26 13.45
C LEU A 186 -13.38 -4.76 14.66
N THR A 187 -12.73 -5.04 15.79
CA THR A 187 -13.39 -5.52 17.02
C THR A 187 -14.33 -4.47 17.60
N ASP A 188 -14.04 -3.19 17.38
CA ASP A 188 -14.92 -2.05 17.65
C ASP A 188 -15.15 -1.23 16.37
N VAL A 189 -16.36 -1.32 15.83
CA VAL A 189 -16.81 -0.52 14.68
C VAL A 189 -17.67 0.68 15.11
N GLY A 190 -17.79 0.94 16.42
CA GLY A 190 -18.64 1.97 16.99
C GLY A 190 -20.14 1.72 16.78
N GLU A 191 -20.95 2.72 17.13
CA GLU A 191 -22.41 2.60 17.06
C GLU A 191 -22.94 2.86 15.64
N PRO A 192 -24.00 2.14 15.19
CA PRO A 192 -24.61 2.30 13.87
C PRO A 192 -24.99 3.75 13.49
N ALA A 193 -25.35 4.58 14.47
CA ALA A 193 -25.71 5.98 14.25
C ALA A 193 -24.52 6.85 13.76
N SER A 194 -23.28 6.39 13.98
CA SER A 194 -22.06 7.07 13.57
C SER A 194 -21.58 6.67 12.17
N TRP A 195 -22.13 5.57 11.62
CA TRP A 195 -21.72 5.05 10.33
C TRP A 195 -22.26 5.94 9.21
N PRO A 196 -21.39 6.50 8.35
CA PRO A 196 -21.88 7.25 7.21
C PRO A 196 -22.65 6.28 6.31
N SER A 197 -23.88 6.63 5.94
CA SER A 197 -24.60 6.00 4.84
C SER A 197 -23.98 6.44 3.51
N ALA A 198 -22.73 6.04 3.29
CA ALA A 198 -21.99 6.38 2.08
C ALA A 198 -22.31 5.34 1.02
N SER A 199 -22.79 5.76 -0.16
CA SER A 199 -22.79 4.92 -1.36
C SER A 199 -21.38 4.82 -1.92
N HIS A 200 -20.43 4.43 -1.08
CA HIS A 200 -19.04 4.35 -1.47
C HIS A 200 -18.84 3.19 -2.45
N SER A 201 -17.94 3.41 -3.40
CA SER A 201 -17.83 2.60 -4.59
C SER A 201 -16.76 1.49 -4.48
N LEU A 202 -16.36 1.18 -3.24
CA LEU A 202 -15.35 0.17 -2.90
C LEU A 202 -15.89 -1.21 -3.31
N GLN A 203 -15.07 -1.94 -4.07
CA GLN A 203 -15.41 -3.24 -4.63
C GLN A 203 -14.61 -4.35 -3.99
N GLN A 204 -13.39 -4.07 -3.55
CA GLN A 204 -12.49 -5.06 -2.98
C GLN A 204 -11.88 -4.50 -1.70
N LEU A 205 -12.08 -5.21 -0.60
CA LEU A 205 -11.38 -5.01 0.65
C LEU A 205 -10.58 -6.29 0.93
N ASP A 206 -9.27 -6.11 1.05
CA ASP A 206 -8.33 -7.15 1.43
C ASP A 206 -7.71 -6.73 2.76
N VAL A 207 -7.98 -7.50 3.81
CA VAL A 207 -7.38 -7.29 5.12
C VAL A 207 -6.63 -8.57 5.44
N GLU A 208 -5.31 -8.49 5.43
CA GLU A 208 -4.48 -9.61 5.86
C GLU A 208 -4.51 -9.71 7.39
N PHE A 209 -4.16 -10.88 7.91
CA PHE A 209 -3.99 -11.10 9.34
C PHE A 209 -2.63 -11.79 9.49
N GLY A 210 -1.74 -11.18 10.28
CA GLY A 210 -0.30 -11.42 10.29
C GLY A 210 0.18 -12.89 10.32
N TYR A 211 1.39 -13.09 9.82
CA TYR A 211 1.96 -14.30 9.23
C TYR A 211 2.33 -15.49 10.12
N ASP A 212 1.97 -15.52 11.40
CA ASP A 212 2.69 -16.44 12.29
C ASP A 212 1.76 -17.35 13.12
N ASP A 213 1.84 -18.65 12.80
CA ASP A 213 1.17 -19.75 13.50
C ASP A 213 1.55 -19.78 15.00
N ASP A 214 2.72 -19.24 15.37
CA ASP A 214 3.19 -19.15 16.75
C ASP A 214 2.45 -18.06 17.58
N TYR A 215 1.76 -17.13 16.92
CA TYR A 215 1.00 -16.04 17.55
C TYR A 215 -0.52 -16.21 17.46
N ALA A 216 -1.00 -17.37 17.01
CA ALA A 216 -2.43 -17.70 16.96
C ALA A 216 -3.16 -17.56 18.33
N GLY A 217 -2.40 -17.54 19.44
CA GLY A 217 -2.92 -17.32 20.79
C GLY A 217 -3.27 -15.88 21.18
N LEU A 218 -2.88 -14.88 20.36
CA LEU A 218 -3.15 -13.46 20.61
C LEU A 218 -4.49 -12.96 20.03
N ILE A 219 -5.23 -13.84 19.34
CA ILE A 219 -6.57 -13.55 18.84
C ILE A 219 -7.57 -13.84 19.95
N GLN A 220 -7.60 -12.99 21.00
CA GLN A 220 -8.56 -13.13 22.10
C GLN A 220 -9.72 -12.13 22.06
N GLN A 221 -9.66 -11.13 21.18
CA GLN A 221 -10.85 -10.31 20.90
C GLN A 221 -11.66 -10.93 19.77
N GLU A 222 -12.85 -11.41 20.14
CA GLU A 222 -13.84 -11.94 19.21
C GLU A 222 -14.38 -10.78 18.35
N LEU A 223 -14.01 -10.78 17.07
CA LEU A 223 -14.70 -9.99 16.06
C LEU A 223 -16.16 -10.48 15.98
N ASP A 224 -17.14 -9.60 16.15
CA ASP A 224 -18.54 -9.93 15.87
C ASP A 224 -18.80 -9.88 14.35
N PRO A 225 -19.05 -11.02 13.68
CA PRO A 225 -19.20 -11.05 12.24
C PRO A 225 -20.44 -10.28 11.76
N GLU A 226 -21.52 -10.28 12.53
CA GLU A 226 -22.78 -9.63 12.14
C GLU A 226 -22.65 -8.10 12.19
N THR A 227 -22.14 -7.59 13.31
CA THR A 227 -21.94 -6.14 13.48
C THR A 227 -20.91 -5.61 12.48
N THR A 228 -19.83 -6.37 12.22
CA THR A 228 -18.83 -6.02 11.20
C THR A 228 -19.44 -6.03 9.80
N ALA A 229 -20.25 -7.03 9.46
CA ALA A 229 -20.92 -7.10 8.17
C ALA A 229 -21.89 -5.94 7.96
N LYS A 230 -22.67 -5.56 8.98
CA LYS A 230 -23.58 -4.40 8.95
C LYS A 230 -22.79 -3.11 8.72
N PHE A 231 -21.72 -2.89 9.48
CA PHE A 231 -20.83 -1.75 9.29
C PHE A 231 -20.29 -1.68 7.86
N LEU A 232 -19.71 -2.77 7.35
CA LEU A 232 -19.16 -2.83 6.00
C LEU A 232 -20.24 -2.62 4.93
N ASN A 233 -21.44 -3.16 5.10
CA ASN A 233 -22.55 -2.95 4.16
C ASN A 233 -23.04 -1.49 4.16
N CYS A 234 -23.07 -0.84 5.33
CA CYS A 234 -23.48 0.55 5.46
C CYS A 234 -22.47 1.51 4.81
N VAL A 235 -21.18 1.27 5.00
CA VAL A 235 -20.12 2.16 4.51
C VAL A 235 -19.73 1.83 3.06
N PHE A 236 -19.70 0.54 2.71
CA PHE A 236 -19.24 0.01 1.43
C PHE A 236 -20.22 -1.02 0.86
N PRO A 237 -21.39 -0.60 0.36
CA PRO A 237 -22.46 -1.52 -0.02
C PRO A 237 -22.08 -2.49 -1.16
N THR A 238 -21.06 -2.16 -1.96
CA THR A 238 -20.58 -3.01 -3.07
C THR A 238 -19.33 -3.83 -2.74
N VAL A 239 -18.84 -3.79 -1.49
CA VAL A 239 -17.56 -4.43 -1.16
C VAL A 239 -17.63 -5.94 -1.25
N MET A 240 -16.58 -6.52 -1.81
CA MET A 240 -16.27 -7.92 -1.73
C MET A 240 -15.06 -8.08 -0.81
N LEU A 241 -15.19 -8.99 0.16
CA LEU A 241 -14.05 -9.42 0.95
C LEU A 241 -13.27 -10.40 0.07
N SER A 242 -12.09 -10.00 -0.37
CA SER A 242 -11.17 -10.92 -1.05
C SER A 242 -10.24 -11.56 -0.05
N HIS A 243 -9.98 -12.85 -0.22
CA HIS A 243 -8.85 -13.47 0.44
C HIS A 243 -7.58 -13.01 -0.29
N SER A 244 -6.61 -12.47 0.46
CA SER A 244 -5.27 -12.21 -0.06
C SER A 244 -4.64 -13.49 -0.61
N ILE A 245 -3.71 -13.30 -1.55
CA ILE A 245 -2.96 -14.27 -2.37
C ILE A 245 -2.03 -15.19 -1.55
N TYR A 246 -2.11 -15.12 -0.21
CA TYR A 246 -1.30 -15.85 0.74
C TYR A 246 -2.20 -16.65 1.70
N ASP A 247 -2.92 -17.63 1.13
CA ASP A 247 -3.78 -18.61 1.84
C ASP A 247 -3.02 -19.43 2.89
N ARG A 248 -2.80 -18.90 4.11
CA ARG A 248 -2.06 -19.67 5.14
C ARG A 248 -2.60 -19.69 6.58
N LEU A 249 -3.74 -19.07 6.89
CA LEU A 249 -4.33 -19.18 8.25
C LEU A 249 -5.77 -19.68 8.23
N LYS A 250 -5.99 -20.91 8.74
CA LYS A 250 -7.32 -21.57 8.78
C LYS A 250 -8.31 -20.87 9.72
N ASN A 251 -7.87 -20.41 10.89
CA ASN A 251 -8.79 -19.94 11.93
C ASN A 251 -9.45 -18.59 11.62
N TYR A 252 -8.81 -17.75 10.80
CA TYR A 252 -9.36 -16.42 10.43
C TYR A 252 -10.10 -16.43 9.09
N ALA A 253 -9.78 -17.38 8.21
CA ALA A 253 -10.60 -17.66 7.04
C ALA A 253 -12.05 -18.01 7.43
N ASP A 254 -12.23 -18.69 8.57
CA ASP A 254 -13.56 -18.97 9.12
C ASP A 254 -14.29 -17.70 9.58
N VAL A 255 -13.60 -16.76 10.24
CA VAL A 255 -14.17 -15.49 10.70
C VAL A 255 -14.49 -14.55 9.53
N LEU A 256 -13.57 -14.37 8.58
CA LEU A 256 -13.84 -13.60 7.35
C LEU A 256 -14.92 -14.28 6.50
N GLY A 257 -14.96 -15.60 6.48
CA GLY A 257 -16.04 -16.39 5.91
C GLY A 257 -17.38 -16.07 6.57
N ALA A 258 -17.44 -16.05 7.89
CA ALA A 258 -18.65 -15.68 8.65
C ALA A 258 -19.08 -14.23 8.39
N VAL A 259 -18.14 -13.27 8.35
CA VAL A 259 -18.43 -11.88 7.99
C VAL A 259 -18.97 -11.81 6.56
N TRP A 260 -18.37 -12.55 5.63
CA TRP A 260 -18.82 -12.60 4.24
C TRP A 260 -20.23 -13.18 4.12
N GLU A 261 -20.51 -14.29 4.81
CA GLU A 261 -21.84 -14.89 4.85
C GLU A 261 -22.88 -13.94 5.44
N ALA A 262 -22.58 -13.29 6.57
CA ALA A 262 -23.43 -12.28 7.18
C ALA A 262 -23.67 -11.09 6.23
N LEU A 263 -22.64 -10.64 5.51
CA LEU A 263 -22.75 -9.56 4.52
C LEU A 263 -23.67 -9.94 3.35
N GLN A 264 -23.60 -11.19 2.88
CA GLN A 264 -24.52 -11.68 1.85
C GLN A 264 -25.96 -11.79 2.37
N GLN A 265 -26.14 -12.16 3.64
CA GLN A 265 -27.46 -12.27 4.24
C GLN A 265 -28.11 -10.89 4.43
N GLU A 266 -27.36 -9.91 4.94
CA GLU A 266 -27.81 -8.52 5.07
C GLU A 266 -28.29 -7.94 3.73
N ARG A 267 -27.53 -8.18 2.66
CA ARG A 267 -27.90 -7.73 1.30
C ARG A 267 -29.18 -8.37 0.79
N LYS A 268 -29.45 -9.63 1.13
CA LYS A 268 -30.70 -10.31 0.76
C LYS A 268 -31.90 -9.74 1.53
N THR A 269 -31.75 -9.46 2.82
CA THR A 269 -32.82 -8.89 3.66
C THR A 269 -33.24 -7.52 3.17
N VAL A 270 -32.28 -6.64 2.86
CA VAL A 270 -32.56 -5.29 2.32
C VAL A 270 -33.31 -5.36 0.99
N VAL A 271 -32.97 -6.30 0.11
CA VAL A 271 -33.67 -6.47 -1.18
C VAL A 271 -35.12 -6.96 -0.98
N GLN A 272 -35.38 -7.78 0.03
CA GLN A 272 -36.74 -8.25 0.33
C GLN A 272 -37.63 -7.14 0.92
N GLU A 273 -37.07 -6.25 1.76
CA GLU A 273 -37.80 -5.11 2.33
C GLU A 273 -38.12 -4.01 1.32
N VAL A 274 -37.34 -3.89 0.23
CA VAL A 274 -37.56 -2.89 -0.83
C VAL A 274 -38.59 -3.35 -1.87
N ILE A 275 -38.86 -4.66 -1.96
CA ILE A 275 -39.76 -5.28 -2.97
C ILE A 275 -41.12 -5.68 -2.37
N GLY A 276 -41.25 -5.72 -1.03
CA GLY A 276 -42.52 -5.94 -0.32
C GLY A 276 -43.32 -4.66 -0.12
#